data_AF-A0A7Z9ZXI2-F1
#
_entry.id   AF-A0A7Z9ZXI2-F1
#
_cell.length_a   1.000
_cell.length_b   1.000
_cell.length_c   1.000
_cell.angle_alpha   90.00
_cell.angle_beta   90.00
_cell.angle_gamma   90.00
#
_symmetry.space_group_name_H-M   'P 1'
#
loop_
_entity.id
_entity.type
_entity.pdbx_description
1 polymer ?
#
loop_
_entity_poly.entity_id
_entity_poly.type
_entity_poly.pdbx_seq_one_letter_code
_entity_poly.pdbx_strand_id
1 'polypeptide(L)'
;AGGSRRPASEETVRNREHFIKMHGREVFKFAVNAMAEAIETSCQLVGISVDQVKLFVPHQANYRIIAASARKLHIPEERFVINLERYGNTSAASIPIALDEAVKGGRVERGDYIVLVAFGAGLTWGANVIRWAKG
;
A
#
# COMPACT_ATOMS: atom_id res chain seq x y z
N ALA A 1 -12.70 9.23 19.21
CA ALA A 1 -12.85 10.69 19.37
C ALA A 1 -11.86 11.40 18.44
N GLY A 2 -12.07 12.69 18.20
CA GLY A 2 -11.29 13.48 17.25
C GLY A 2 -12.19 14.15 16.20
N GLY A 3 -11.74 15.31 15.72
CA GLY A 3 -12.51 16.16 14.80
C GLY A 3 -13.78 16.73 15.42
N SER A 4 -14.66 17.28 14.58
CA SER A 4 -15.88 17.98 15.03
C SER A 4 -16.97 17.05 15.60
N ARG A 5 -16.98 15.76 15.21
CA ARG A 5 -18.03 14.81 15.60
C ARG A 5 -17.92 14.35 17.07
N ARG A 6 -16.71 14.29 17.62
CA ARG A 6 -16.45 14.00 19.05
C ARG A 6 -15.21 14.80 19.49
N PRO A 7 -15.40 16.08 19.86
CA PRO A 7 -14.31 16.93 20.35
C PRO A 7 -13.62 16.35 21.58
N ALA A 8 -12.45 16.90 21.93
CA ALA A 8 -11.76 16.51 23.15
C ALA A 8 -12.59 16.90 24.40
N SER A 9 -12.66 15.97 25.34
CA SER A 9 -13.28 16.10 26.67
C SER A 9 -12.48 15.26 27.67
N GLU A 10 -12.62 15.51 28.97
CA GLU A 10 -11.96 14.68 29.99
C GLU A 10 -12.29 13.18 29.84
N GLU A 11 -13.54 12.87 29.51
CA GLU A 11 -14.00 11.50 29.27
C GLU A 11 -13.28 10.86 28.07
N THR A 12 -13.27 11.52 26.91
CA THR A 12 -12.66 10.97 25.69
C THR A 12 -11.13 10.79 25.81
N VAL A 13 -10.48 11.66 26.58
CA VAL A 13 -9.05 11.53 26.93
C VAL A 13 -8.84 10.35 27.87
N ARG A 14 -9.63 10.23 28.95
CA ARG A 14 -9.56 9.13 29.92
C ARG A 14 -9.77 7.77 29.24
N ASN A 15 -10.72 7.70 28.31
CA ASN A 15 -11.03 6.50 27.53
C ASN A 15 -10.04 6.22 26.37
N ARG A 16 -9.00 7.05 26.23
CA ARG A 16 -7.96 6.93 25.20
C ARG A 16 -8.57 6.84 23.80
N GLU A 17 -9.63 7.61 23.54
CA GLU A 17 -10.36 7.57 22.26
C GLU A 17 -9.67 8.32 21.12
N HIS A 18 -8.62 9.07 21.43
CA HIS A 18 -7.80 9.84 20.49
C HIS A 18 -6.57 9.08 20.00
N PHE A 19 -6.41 7.82 20.41
CA PHE A 19 -5.36 6.92 19.92
C PHE A 19 -5.87 6.07 18.77
N ILE A 20 -4.98 5.70 17.85
CA ILE A 20 -5.28 4.72 16.81
C ILE A 20 -5.58 3.37 17.49
N LYS A 21 -6.73 2.80 17.14
CA LYS A 21 -7.15 1.45 17.55
C LYS A 21 -7.38 0.63 16.30
N MET A 22 -6.84 -0.59 16.26
CA MET A 22 -6.90 -1.44 15.07
C MET A 22 -7.18 -2.89 15.45
N HIS A 23 -8.15 -3.49 14.77
CA HIS A 23 -8.42 -4.92 14.80
C HIS A 23 -7.51 -5.64 13.79
N GLY A 24 -6.27 -5.92 14.20
CA GLY A 24 -5.20 -6.30 13.27
C GLY A 24 -5.47 -7.57 12.44
N ARG A 25 -6.20 -8.54 12.99
CA ARG A 25 -6.50 -9.80 12.29
C ARG A 25 -7.51 -9.60 11.16
N GLU A 26 -8.58 -8.85 11.42
CA GLU A 26 -9.57 -8.48 10.41
C GLU A 26 -8.94 -7.60 9.32
N VAL A 27 -8.12 -6.62 9.73
CA VAL A 27 -7.39 -5.74 8.80
C VAL A 27 -6.44 -6.53 7.91
N PHE A 28 -5.72 -7.52 8.46
CA PHE A 28 -4.82 -8.36 7.67
C PHE A 28 -5.54 -9.10 6.53
N LYS A 29 -6.66 -9.77 6.85
CA LYS A 29 -7.42 -10.55 5.86
C LYS A 29 -8.00 -9.65 4.78
N PHE A 30 -8.56 -8.52 5.18
CA PHE A 30 -9.07 -7.51 4.26
C PHE A 30 -7.96 -6.99 3.33
N ALA A 31 -6.84 -6.57 3.90
CA ALA A 31 -5.73 -5.95 3.18
C ALA A 31 -5.17 -6.85 2.06
N VAL A 32 -4.95 -8.13 2.36
CA VAL A 32 -4.40 -9.07 1.38
C VAL A 32 -5.34 -9.21 0.17
N ASN A 33 -6.65 -9.28 0.40
CA ASN A 33 -7.64 -9.39 -0.66
C ASN A 33 -7.79 -8.08 -1.45
N ALA A 34 -7.91 -6.96 -0.74
CA ALA A 34 -8.08 -5.64 -1.33
C ALA A 34 -6.89 -5.23 -2.21
N MET A 35 -5.66 -5.53 -1.79
CA MET A 35 -4.47 -5.29 -2.60
C MET A 35 -4.46 -6.13 -3.87
N ALA A 36 -4.78 -7.42 -3.77
CA ALA A 36 -4.80 -8.31 -4.94
C ALA A 36 -5.85 -7.85 -5.96
N GLU A 37 -7.07 -7.61 -5.50
CA GLU A 37 -8.18 -7.13 -6.32
C GLU A 37 -7.83 -5.78 -7.00
N ALA A 38 -7.25 -4.83 -6.26
CA ALA A 38 -6.87 -3.54 -6.82
C ALA A 38 -5.81 -3.67 -7.93
N ILE A 39 -4.80 -4.52 -7.73
CA ILE A 39 -3.73 -4.74 -8.70
C ILE A 39 -4.30 -5.37 -9.98
N GLU A 40 -5.05 -6.48 -9.84
CA GLU A 40 -5.65 -7.20 -10.97
C GLU A 40 -6.61 -6.29 -11.74
N THR A 41 -7.52 -5.62 -11.03
CA THR A 41 -8.52 -4.72 -11.63
C THR A 41 -7.85 -3.56 -12.36
N SER A 42 -6.86 -2.90 -11.75
CA SER A 42 -6.18 -1.76 -12.38
C SER A 42 -5.39 -2.16 -13.62
N CYS A 43 -4.73 -3.32 -13.63
CA CYS A 43 -4.06 -3.85 -14.82
C CYS A 43 -5.06 -4.19 -15.93
N GLN A 44 -6.18 -4.82 -15.57
CA GLN A 44 -7.25 -5.15 -16.51
C GLN A 44 -7.84 -3.90 -17.17
N LEU A 45 -8.09 -2.83 -16.38
CA LEU A 45 -8.65 -1.57 -16.89
C LEU A 45 -7.77 -0.89 -17.94
N VAL A 46 -6.45 -1.07 -17.88
CA VAL A 46 -5.50 -0.53 -18.86
C VAL A 46 -5.04 -1.55 -19.90
N GLY A 47 -5.62 -2.76 -19.89
CA GLY A 47 -5.38 -3.79 -20.89
C GLY A 47 -4.01 -4.45 -20.83
N ILE A 48 -3.40 -4.57 -19.64
CA ILE A 48 -2.11 -5.27 -19.44
C ILE A 48 -2.26 -6.47 -18.51
N SER A 49 -1.41 -7.48 -18.67
CA SER A 49 -1.23 -8.53 -17.67
C SER A 49 -0.43 -8.02 -16.48
N VAL A 50 -0.74 -8.53 -15.29
CA VAL A 50 0.04 -8.30 -14.06
C VAL A 50 1.51 -8.68 -14.25
N ASP A 51 1.80 -9.69 -15.08
CA ASP A 51 3.17 -10.12 -15.38
C ASP A 51 4.00 -9.06 -16.12
N GLN A 52 3.35 -8.12 -16.82
CA GLN A 52 4.02 -7.02 -17.51
C GLN A 52 4.46 -5.89 -16.57
N VAL A 53 4.02 -5.89 -15.30
CA VAL A 53 4.31 -4.84 -14.32
C VAL A 53 5.69 -5.05 -13.71
N LYS A 54 6.71 -4.30 -14.16
CA LYS A 54 8.07 -4.38 -13.62
C LYS A 54 8.12 -4.37 -12.08
N LEU A 55 7.40 -3.44 -11.46
CA LEU A 55 7.55 -3.13 -10.05
C LEU A 55 6.20 -2.80 -9.37
N PHE A 56 6.00 -3.31 -8.17
CA PHE A 56 4.85 -3.02 -7.31
C PHE A 56 5.31 -2.21 -6.09
N VAL A 57 4.67 -1.07 -5.85
CA VAL A 57 4.96 -0.17 -4.74
C VAL A 57 3.75 -0.12 -3.82
N PRO A 58 3.67 -1.03 -2.83
CA PRO A 58 2.53 -1.10 -1.93
C PRO A 58 2.62 -0.08 -0.79
N HIS A 59 1.46 0.22 -0.18
CA HIS A 59 1.40 0.83 1.15
C HIS A 59 2.22 -0.03 2.14
N GLN A 60 3.15 0.60 2.83
CA GLN A 60 4.04 -0.03 3.81
C GLN A 60 3.32 -0.22 5.17
N ALA A 61 2.27 -1.05 5.19
CA ALA A 61 1.50 -1.30 6.42
C ALA A 61 2.15 -2.34 7.33
N ASN A 62 2.53 -3.47 6.74
CA ASN A 62 3.12 -4.63 7.40
C ASN A 62 3.73 -5.56 6.36
N TYR A 63 4.94 -6.06 6.62
CA TYR A 63 5.65 -6.96 5.72
C TYR A 63 4.84 -8.22 5.38
N ARG A 64 4.17 -8.80 6.38
CA ARG A 64 3.37 -10.03 6.21
C ARG A 64 2.20 -9.83 5.26
N ILE A 65 1.64 -8.62 5.18
CA ILE A 65 0.56 -8.31 4.24
C ILE A 65 1.12 -8.29 2.82
N ILE A 66 2.23 -7.58 2.59
CA ILE A 66 2.90 -7.50 1.29
C ILE A 66 3.29 -8.90 0.80
N ALA A 67 3.96 -9.69 1.64
CA ALA A 67 4.37 -11.05 1.31
C ALA A 67 3.18 -11.98 1.03
N ALA A 68 2.07 -11.82 1.77
CA ALA A 68 0.86 -12.61 1.52
C ALA A 68 0.15 -12.21 0.22
N SER A 69 0.11 -10.91 -0.12
CA SER A 69 -0.40 -10.43 -1.40
C SER A 69 0.46 -10.90 -2.57
N ALA A 70 1.80 -10.86 -2.44
CA ALA A 70 2.73 -11.38 -3.44
C ALA A 70 2.45 -12.86 -3.75
N ARG A 71 2.36 -13.70 -2.71
CA ARG A 71 2.02 -15.13 -2.85
C ARG A 71 0.65 -15.35 -3.48
N LYS A 72 -0.37 -14.59 -3.06
CA LYS A 72 -1.73 -14.70 -3.62
C LYS A 72 -1.77 -14.40 -5.11
N LEU A 73 -0.98 -13.43 -5.56
CA LEU A 73 -0.88 -13.02 -6.96
C LEU A 73 0.14 -13.83 -7.76
N HIS A 74 0.85 -14.77 -7.14
CA HIS A 74 1.96 -15.52 -7.75
C HIS A 74 3.08 -14.64 -8.30
N ILE A 75 3.31 -13.48 -7.67
CA ILE A 75 4.36 -12.53 -8.06
C ILE A 75 5.57 -12.73 -7.14
N PRO A 76 6.80 -12.80 -7.69
CA PRO A 76 8.01 -12.83 -6.88
C PRO A 76 8.13 -11.61 -5.95
N GLU A 77 8.49 -11.83 -4.69
CA GLU A 77 8.53 -10.79 -3.65
C GLU A 77 9.52 -9.67 -4.00
N GLU A 78 10.59 -9.98 -4.73
CA GLU A 78 11.60 -9.02 -5.21
C GLU A 78 11.04 -7.98 -6.20
N ARG A 79 9.84 -8.20 -6.76
CA ARG A 79 9.13 -7.20 -7.56
C ARG A 79 8.33 -6.22 -6.70
N PHE A 80 8.25 -6.43 -5.39
CA PHE A 80 7.67 -5.47 -4.46
C PHE A 80 8.76 -4.56 -3.87
N VAL A 81 8.45 -3.28 -3.73
CA VAL A 81 9.29 -2.35 -2.98
C VAL A 81 8.91 -2.43 -1.51
N ILE A 82 9.89 -2.78 -0.69
CA ILE A 82 9.73 -2.93 0.76
C ILE A 82 10.88 -2.17 1.42
N ASN A 83 10.53 -1.22 2.29
CA ASN A 83 11.47 -0.44 3.10
C ASN A 83 10.97 -0.24 4.53
N LEU A 84 10.02 -1.09 4.96
CA LEU A 84 9.43 -1.13 6.30
C LEU A 84 10.48 -1.24 7.40
N GLU A 85 11.57 -1.96 7.15
CA GLU A 85 12.68 -2.12 8.07
C GLU A 85 13.41 -0.80 8.38
N ARG A 86 13.35 0.16 7.45
CA ARG A 86 13.97 1.49 7.62
C ARG A 86 13.01 2.52 8.19
N TYR A 87 11.76 2.56 7.73
CA TYR A 87 10.83 3.66 8.06
C TYR A 87 9.57 3.24 8.80
N GLY A 88 9.28 1.94 8.91
CA GLY A 88 8.00 1.46 9.41
C GLY A 88 6.81 1.95 8.59
N ASN A 89 5.63 2.00 9.21
CA ASN A 89 4.41 2.45 8.57
C ASN A 89 4.26 3.98 8.66
N THR A 90 4.55 4.66 7.55
CA THR A 90 4.43 6.12 7.41
C THR A 90 3.10 6.57 6.80
N SER A 91 2.07 5.71 6.85
CA SER A 91 0.72 5.97 6.35
C SER A 91 0.73 6.44 4.89
N ALA A 92 0.14 7.60 4.58
CA ALA A 92 0.06 8.13 3.21
C ALA A 92 1.42 8.38 2.55
N ALA A 93 2.48 8.62 3.33
CA ALA A 93 3.82 8.88 2.80
C ALA A 93 4.57 7.60 2.36
N SER A 94 4.06 6.42 2.73
CA SER A 94 4.77 5.15 2.51
C SER A 94 5.05 4.83 1.03
N ILE A 95 4.07 5.02 0.15
CA ILE A 95 4.20 4.79 -1.28
C ILE A 95 5.19 5.78 -1.93
N PRO A 96 5.05 7.12 -1.76
CA PRO A 96 5.99 8.04 -2.40
C PRO A 96 7.42 7.88 -1.89
N ILE A 97 7.64 7.57 -0.61
CA ILE A 97 8.99 7.27 -0.08
C ILE A 97 9.56 6.03 -0.77
N ALA A 98 8.81 4.93 -0.82
CA ALA A 98 9.25 3.69 -1.45
C ALA A 98 9.49 3.86 -2.96
N LEU A 99 8.63 4.60 -3.67
CA LEU A 99 8.78 4.91 -5.08
C LEU A 99 10.05 5.73 -5.35
N ASP A 100 10.29 6.79 -4.58
CA ASP A 100 11.49 7.63 -4.72
C ASP A 100 12.77 6.81 -4.54
N GLU A 101 12.83 5.94 -3.53
CA GLU A 101 13.97 5.06 -3.32
C GLU A 101 14.17 4.05 -4.46
N ALA A 102 13.09 3.46 -4.98
CA ALA A 102 13.19 2.53 -6.10
C ALA A 102 13.69 3.21 -7.38
N VAL A 103 13.25 4.45 -7.63
CA VAL A 103 13.69 5.26 -8.78
C VAL A 103 15.15 5.65 -8.62
N LYS A 104 15.55 6.20 -7.47
CA LYS A 104 16.95 6.56 -7.19
C LYS A 104 17.88 5.34 -7.18
N GLY A 105 17.37 4.18 -6.79
CA GLY A 105 18.07 2.91 -6.81
C GLY A 105 18.13 2.23 -8.18
N GLY A 106 17.62 2.87 -9.26
CA GLY A 106 17.71 2.34 -10.62
C GLY A 106 16.86 1.09 -10.87
N ARG A 107 15.81 0.83 -10.07
CA ARG A 107 14.94 -0.34 -10.24
C ARG A 107 13.90 -0.18 -11.35
N VAL A 108 13.80 1.02 -11.92
CA VAL A 108 12.77 1.44 -12.88
C VAL A 108 13.45 2.16 -14.03
N GLU A 109 13.08 1.80 -15.25
CA GLU A 109 13.52 2.42 -16.48
C GLU A 109 12.34 3.06 -17.24
N ARG A 110 12.65 3.95 -18.19
CA ARG A 110 11.63 4.52 -19.08
C ARG A 110 10.93 3.40 -19.84
N GLY A 111 9.60 3.42 -19.80
CA GLY A 111 8.74 2.45 -20.47
C GLY A 111 8.22 1.34 -19.57
N ASP A 112 8.82 1.13 -18.39
CA ASP A 112 8.37 0.14 -17.42
C ASP A 112 6.95 0.44 -16.91
N TYR A 113 6.16 -0.61 -16.70
CA TYR A 113 4.91 -0.52 -15.95
C TYR A 113 5.16 -0.67 -14.46
N ILE A 114 4.66 0.26 -13.66
CA ILE A 114 4.71 0.24 -12.20
C ILE A 114 3.28 0.26 -11.67
N VAL A 115 3.02 -0.49 -10.60
CA VAL A 115 1.75 -0.41 -9.88
C VAL A 115 1.98 0.20 -8.50
N LEU A 116 1.28 1.29 -8.21
CA LEU A 116 1.15 1.82 -6.85
C LEU A 116 -0.15 1.27 -6.26
N VAL A 117 -0.12 0.70 -5.05
CA VAL A 117 -1.31 0.08 -4.46
C VAL A 117 -1.41 0.37 -2.96
N ALA A 118 -2.59 0.75 -2.50
CA ALA A 118 -2.84 1.06 -1.10
C ALA A 118 -4.14 0.44 -0.59
N PHE A 119 -4.20 0.26 0.73
CA PHE A 119 -5.42 0.05 1.50
C PHE A 119 -5.31 0.84 2.81
N GLY A 120 -6.44 1.16 3.45
CA GLY A 120 -6.43 1.94 4.68
C GLY A 120 -7.79 2.06 5.36
N ALA A 121 -7.83 2.89 6.40
CA ALA A 121 -9.05 3.14 7.17
C ALA A 121 -10.17 3.72 6.28
N GLY A 122 -11.42 3.32 6.58
CA GLY A 122 -12.59 3.67 5.76
C GLY A 122 -13.67 2.58 5.74
N LEU A 123 -13.43 1.36 5.24
CA LEU A 123 -12.21 0.89 4.57
C LEU A 123 -12.09 1.45 3.15
N THR A 124 -10.87 1.76 2.73
CA THR A 124 -10.54 2.29 1.40
C THR A 124 -9.38 1.49 0.80
N TRP A 125 -9.38 1.30 -0.51
CA TRP A 125 -8.29 0.67 -1.25
C TRP A 125 -8.30 1.12 -2.70
N GLY A 126 -7.17 0.97 -3.38
CA GLY A 126 -7.05 1.31 -4.79
C GLY A 126 -5.62 1.12 -5.31
N ALA A 127 -5.50 1.10 -6.63
CA ALA A 127 -4.22 1.00 -7.31
C ALA A 127 -4.17 1.92 -8.54
N ASN A 128 -2.96 2.30 -8.91
CA ASN A 128 -2.66 3.05 -10.13
C ASN A 128 -1.60 2.29 -10.93
N VAL A 129 -1.84 2.11 -12.22
CA VAL A 129 -0.82 1.64 -13.17
C VAL A 129 -0.16 2.86 -13.80
N ILE A 130 1.15 2.94 -13.75
CA ILE A 130 1.95 4.02 -14.31
C ILE A 130 2.90 3.43 -15.33
N ARG A 131 2.86 3.92 -16.58
CA ARG A 131 3.94 3.70 -17.53
C ARG A 131 5.00 4.76 -17.29
N TRP A 132 6.17 4.36 -16.81
CA TRP A 132 7.21 5.28 -16.38
C TRP A 132 7.78 6.07 -17.56
N ALA A 133 7.73 7.40 -17.51
CA ALA A 133 8.15 8.26 -18.62
C ALA A 133 9.45 9.04 -18.35
N LYS A 134 9.96 9.00 -17.11
CA LYS A 134 11.13 9.77 -16.71
C LYS A 134 12.39 8.92 -16.87
N GLY A 135 13.29 9.37 -17.74
CA GLY A 135 14.69 8.93 -17.85
C GLY A 135 15.56 10.15 -17.67
#